data_AF-A0A932P8J1-F1
#
_entry.id   AF-A0A932P8J1-F1
#
_cell.length_a   1.000
_cell.length_b   1.000
_cell.length_c   1.000
_cell.angle_alpha   90.00
_cell.angle_beta   90.00
_cell.angle_gamma   90.00
#
_symmetry.space_group_name_H-M   'P 1'
#
loop_
_entity.id
_entity.type
_entity.pdbx_description
1 polymer ?
#
loop_
_entity_poly.entity_id
_entity_poly.type
_entity_poly.pdbx_seq_one_letter_code
_entity_poly.pdbx_strand_id
1 'polypeptide(L)'
;MSPRNFSSLRSADSLSLALALVALLTCPPTPSHAQHRLAVQGNGVLAVVDRDQRVEWQMPWGAIHDIHRLENGHLLVQQGPAAIAEIDPETKTTLEVLPNGNYVIGNCHAGPGNPLLIEVEPKSKRVMWTFDQHAVFGNNVSNSLILDVPGSVR
;
A
#
# COMPACT_ATOMS: atom_id res chain seq x y z
N MET A 1 -76.87 -34.27 37.86
CA MET A 1 -76.10 -33.68 36.74
C MET A 1 -75.47 -32.40 37.24
N SER A 2 -74.15 -32.39 37.41
CA SER A 2 -73.39 -31.23 37.91
C SER A 2 -72.38 -30.82 36.82
N PRO A 3 -72.28 -29.54 36.42
CA PRO A 3 -71.38 -29.15 35.35
C PRO A 3 -69.95 -29.10 35.90
N ARG A 4 -69.01 -29.76 35.21
CA ARG A 4 -67.59 -29.57 35.47
C ARG A 4 -67.12 -28.31 34.75
N ASN A 5 -66.51 -27.41 35.51
CA ASN A 5 -65.81 -26.23 35.04
C ASN A 5 -64.73 -26.62 34.01
N PHE A 6 -64.76 -26.00 32.83
CA PHE A 6 -63.62 -25.96 31.93
C PHE A 6 -62.61 -24.95 32.47
N SER A 7 -61.51 -25.44 33.02
CA SER A 7 -60.32 -24.64 33.30
C SER A 7 -59.72 -24.14 31.99
N SER A 8 -59.49 -22.82 31.91
CA SER A 8 -58.89 -22.18 30.74
C SER A 8 -57.47 -22.71 30.49
N LEU A 9 -57.25 -23.21 29.27
CA LEU A 9 -55.90 -23.32 28.72
C LEU A 9 -55.43 -21.89 28.46
N ARG A 10 -54.50 -21.42 29.29
CA ARG A 10 -53.82 -20.13 29.07
C ARG A 10 -53.00 -20.24 27.78
N SER A 11 -53.45 -19.51 26.76
CA SER A 11 -52.65 -19.14 25.58
C SER A 11 -51.48 -18.26 26.03
N ALA A 12 -50.36 -18.86 26.42
CA ALA A 12 -49.16 -18.12 26.81
C ALA A 12 -47.92 -18.45 25.97
N ASP A 13 -48.00 -19.38 25.00
CA ASP A 13 -46.80 -19.87 24.30
C ASP A 13 -46.59 -19.30 22.89
N SER A 14 -47.56 -18.56 22.33
CA SER A 14 -47.47 -18.12 20.93
C SER A 14 -46.82 -16.74 20.73
N LEU A 15 -46.72 -15.90 21.77
CA LEU A 15 -46.11 -14.57 21.65
C LEU A 15 -44.58 -14.59 21.82
N SER A 16 -44.04 -15.58 22.54
CA SER A 16 -42.60 -15.67 22.81
C SER A 16 -41.79 -16.14 21.59
N LEU A 17 -42.41 -16.94 20.71
CA LEU A 17 -41.72 -17.48 19.53
C LEU A 17 -41.65 -16.49 18.36
N ALA A 18 -42.64 -15.61 18.22
CA ALA A 18 -42.68 -14.61 17.15
C ALA A 18 -41.64 -13.49 17.36
N LEU A 19 -41.35 -13.11 18.61
CA LEU A 19 -40.37 -12.05 18.91
C LEU A 19 -38.92 -12.54 18.80
N ALA A 20 -38.67 -13.82 19.07
CA ALA A 20 -37.34 -14.43 18.92
C ALA A 20 -36.92 -14.55 17.44
N LEU A 21 -37.88 -14.71 16.51
CA LEU A 21 -37.59 -14.86 15.08
C LEU A 21 -37.28 -13.53 14.39
N VAL A 22 -37.82 -12.40 14.87
CA VAL A 22 -37.53 -11.05 14.31
C VAL A 22 -36.13 -10.56 14.69
N ALA A 23 -35.59 -10.97 15.86
CA ALA A 23 -34.25 -10.58 16.31
C ALA A 23 -33.09 -11.27 15.54
N LEU A 24 -33.38 -12.34 14.80
CA LEU A 24 -32.39 -13.05 13.96
C LEU A 24 -32.16 -12.40 12.58
N LEU A 25 -32.98 -11.41 12.20
CA LEU A 25 -32.89 -10.73 10.89
C LEU A 25 -32.19 -9.36 10.95
N THR A 26 -31.79 -8.89 12.14
CA THR A 26 -31.05 -7.64 12.32
C THR A 26 -29.67 -7.90 12.93
N CYS A 27 -28.93 -8.86 12.40
CA CYS A 27 -27.50 -8.90 12.64
C CYS A 27 -26.88 -7.80 11.75
N PRO A 28 -26.39 -6.67 12.31
CA PRO A 28 -25.63 -5.74 11.48
C PRO A 28 -24.47 -6.53 10.87
N PRO A 29 -24.14 -6.31 9.57
CA PRO A 29 -23.03 -7.01 8.95
C PRO A 29 -21.80 -6.78 9.83
N THR A 30 -21.27 -7.86 10.40
CA THR A 30 -20.02 -7.77 11.15
C THR A 30 -18.97 -7.32 10.15
N PRO A 31 -18.26 -6.20 10.37
CA PRO A 31 -17.25 -5.76 9.42
C PRO A 31 -16.27 -6.91 9.24
N SER A 32 -16.17 -7.39 8.00
CA SER A 32 -15.16 -8.36 7.60
C SER A 32 -13.82 -7.64 7.68
N HIS A 33 -13.18 -7.75 8.83
CA HIS A 33 -11.84 -7.23 9.04
C HIS A 33 -10.88 -8.17 8.31
N ALA A 34 -10.09 -7.64 7.38
CA ALA A 34 -9.08 -8.44 6.71
C ALA A 34 -8.05 -8.92 7.77
N GLN A 35 -7.55 -10.15 7.65
CA GLN A 35 -6.51 -10.61 8.57
C GLN A 35 -5.16 -9.92 8.30
N HIS A 36 -5.02 -9.29 7.13
CA HIS A 36 -3.76 -8.77 6.62
C HIS A 36 -3.93 -7.39 5.98
N ARG A 37 -2.84 -6.63 5.93
CA ARG A 37 -2.71 -5.41 5.11
C ARG A 37 -2.48 -5.83 3.66
N LEU A 38 -2.81 -4.95 2.71
CA LEU A 38 -2.65 -5.21 1.28
C LEU A 38 -1.76 -4.14 0.65
N ALA A 39 -0.82 -4.53 -0.20
CA ALA A 39 -0.21 -3.63 -1.17
C ALA A 39 -0.90 -3.87 -2.51
N VAL A 40 -1.44 -2.82 -3.12
CA VAL A 40 -2.27 -2.94 -4.32
C VAL A 40 -1.95 -1.83 -5.30
N GLN A 41 -2.02 -2.13 -6.60
CA GLN A 41 -1.98 -1.14 -7.66
C GLN A 41 -3.26 -1.22 -8.50
N GLY A 42 -3.85 -0.06 -8.78
CA GLY A 42 -5.06 0.04 -9.60
C GLY A 42 -5.48 1.50 -9.77
N ASN A 43 -6.17 1.80 -10.87
CA ASN A 43 -6.65 3.16 -11.16
C ASN A 43 -5.55 4.24 -11.09
N GLY A 44 -4.33 3.90 -11.52
CA GLY A 44 -3.20 4.83 -11.51
C GLY A 44 -2.60 5.10 -10.12
N VAL A 45 -2.93 4.28 -9.11
CA VAL A 45 -2.47 4.44 -7.73
C VAL A 45 -1.83 3.14 -7.25
N LEU A 46 -0.64 3.25 -6.63
CA LEU A 46 -0.07 2.22 -5.77
C LEU A 46 -0.37 2.60 -4.32
N ALA A 47 -0.93 1.67 -3.54
CA ALA A 47 -1.39 1.92 -2.18
C ALA A 47 -1.08 0.77 -1.23
N VAL A 48 -0.94 1.11 0.04
CA VAL A 48 -1.01 0.17 1.16
C VAL A 48 -2.32 0.42 1.91
N VAL A 49 -3.10 -0.64 2.07
CA VAL A 49 -4.43 -0.63 2.67
C VAL A 49 -4.39 -1.42 3.98
N ASP A 50 -4.94 -0.84 5.04
CA ASP A 50 -5.06 -1.48 6.35
C ASP A 50 -6.10 -2.59 6.35
N ARG A 51 -6.24 -3.22 7.52
CA ARG A 51 -7.15 -4.34 7.72
C ARG A 51 -8.64 -3.95 7.77
N ASP A 52 -8.91 -2.67 7.96
CA ASP A 52 -10.23 -2.04 7.93
C ASP A 52 -10.56 -1.45 6.55
N GLN A 53 -9.76 -1.76 5.53
CA GLN A 53 -9.89 -1.25 4.15
C GLN A 53 -9.64 0.25 4.01
N ARG A 54 -8.94 0.88 4.96
CA ARG A 54 -8.51 2.28 4.86
C ARG A 54 -7.15 2.35 4.19
N VAL A 55 -6.95 3.36 3.35
CA VAL A 55 -5.64 3.62 2.74
C VAL A 55 -4.73 4.23 3.81
N GLU A 56 -3.64 3.53 4.14
CA GLU A 56 -2.59 4.02 5.05
C GLU A 56 -1.57 4.87 4.30
N TRP A 57 -1.30 4.51 3.05
CA TRP A 57 -0.35 5.20 2.18
C TRP A 57 -0.71 5.01 0.72
N GLN A 58 -0.46 6.03 -0.12
CA GLN A 58 -0.62 5.93 -1.56
C GLN A 58 0.28 6.90 -2.32
N MET A 59 0.57 6.56 -3.58
CA MET A 59 1.15 7.47 -4.56
C MET A 59 0.63 7.18 -5.98
N PRO A 60 0.70 8.15 -6.91
CA PRO A 60 0.47 7.87 -8.32
C PRO A 60 1.46 6.82 -8.83
N TRP A 61 0.97 5.79 -9.53
CA TRP A 61 1.82 4.76 -10.14
C TRP A 61 1.15 4.09 -11.34
N GLY A 62 1.96 3.81 -12.37
CA GLY A 62 1.52 3.15 -13.60
C GLY A 62 1.07 1.70 -13.39
N ALA A 63 0.47 1.11 -14.43
CA ALA A 63 0.06 -0.29 -14.40
C ALA A 63 1.26 -1.23 -14.24
N ILE A 64 1.15 -2.17 -13.30
CA ILE A 64 2.17 -3.16 -12.98
C ILE A 64 1.53 -4.53 -12.81
N HIS A 65 2.28 -5.60 -13.12
CA HIS A 65 1.77 -6.96 -12.98
C HIS A 65 2.09 -7.61 -11.63
N ASP A 66 3.06 -7.07 -10.89
CA ASP A 66 3.50 -7.66 -9.62
C ASP A 66 3.97 -6.60 -8.62
N ILE A 67 3.86 -6.93 -7.33
CA ILE A 67 4.34 -6.16 -6.19
C ILE A 67 4.97 -7.15 -5.22
N HIS A 68 6.23 -6.94 -4.88
CA HIS A 68 6.91 -7.75 -3.87
C HIS A 68 7.30 -6.90 -2.66
N ARG A 69 7.06 -7.41 -1.46
CA ARG A 69 7.52 -6.75 -0.23
C ARG A 69 8.86 -7.34 0.20
N LEU A 70 9.85 -6.48 0.35
CA LEU A 70 11.17 -6.84 0.85
C LEU A 70 11.19 -6.99 2.37
N GLU A 71 12.23 -7.65 2.91
CA GLU A 71 12.41 -7.85 4.36
C GLU A 71 12.53 -6.52 5.12
N ASN A 72 13.15 -5.51 4.51
CA ASN A 72 13.28 -4.15 5.05
C ASN A 72 11.94 -3.37 5.07
N GLY A 73 10.89 -3.92 4.46
CA GLY A 73 9.57 -3.33 4.40
C GLY A 73 9.27 -2.45 3.19
N HIS A 74 10.24 -2.24 2.31
CA HIS A 74 10.06 -1.55 1.02
C HIS A 74 9.26 -2.42 0.03
N LEU A 75 8.80 -1.79 -1.04
CA LEU A 75 8.08 -2.44 -2.14
C LEU A 75 8.97 -2.48 -3.38
N LEU A 76 9.19 -3.66 -3.96
CA LEU A 76 9.67 -3.81 -5.33
C LEU A 76 8.48 -3.85 -6.27
N VAL A 77 8.45 -2.93 -7.22
CA VAL A 77 7.39 -2.81 -8.22
C VAL A 77 7.98 -2.57 -9.60
N GLN A 78 7.25 -2.97 -10.63
CA GLN A 78 7.60 -2.65 -12.02
C GLN A 78 7.49 -1.13 -12.27
N GLN A 79 8.40 -0.59 -13.08
CA GLN A 79 8.35 0.77 -13.60
C GLN A 79 8.41 0.72 -15.13
N GLY A 80 7.26 0.92 -15.77
CA GLY A 80 7.15 0.84 -17.22
C GLY A 80 7.52 -0.57 -17.76
N PRO A 81 7.89 -0.68 -19.04
CA PRO A 81 8.02 -1.99 -19.70
C PRO A 81 9.25 -2.80 -19.27
N ALA A 82 10.29 -2.18 -18.69
CA ALA A 82 11.59 -2.84 -18.55
C ALA A 82 12.37 -2.50 -17.27
N ALA A 83 11.83 -1.71 -16.33
CA ALA A 83 12.53 -1.34 -15.10
C ALA A 83 11.80 -1.82 -13.84
N ILE A 84 12.53 -1.89 -12.73
CA ILE A 84 12.03 -2.18 -11.38
C ILE A 84 12.38 -0.99 -10.49
N ALA A 85 11.43 -0.57 -9.65
CA ALA A 85 11.64 0.44 -8.63
C ALA A 85 11.51 -0.21 -7.25
N GLU A 86 12.45 0.09 -6.37
CA GLU A 86 12.27 -0.09 -4.92
C GLU A 86 11.68 1.20 -4.34
N ILE A 87 10.56 1.09 -3.64
CA ILE A 87 9.83 2.20 -3.05
C ILE A 87 9.81 2.00 -1.54
N ASP A 88 10.35 2.97 -0.81
CA ASP A 88 10.08 3.15 0.61
C ASP A 88 8.76 3.92 0.79
N PRO A 89 7.70 3.31 1.36
CA PRO A 89 6.44 4.00 1.61
C PRO A 89 6.58 5.21 2.54
N GLU A 90 7.60 5.27 3.41
CA GLU A 90 7.79 6.42 4.29
C GLU A 90 8.38 7.63 3.54
N THR A 91 9.32 7.41 2.61
CA THR A 91 10.11 8.49 2.00
C THR A 91 9.89 8.72 0.50
N LYS A 92 9.27 7.80 -0.24
CA LYS A 92 9.12 7.83 -1.72
C LYS A 92 10.44 7.92 -2.50
N THR A 93 11.50 7.34 -1.95
CA THR A 93 12.86 7.31 -2.52
C THR A 93 13.00 6.22 -3.57
N THR A 94 13.69 6.49 -4.68
CA THR A 94 14.06 5.48 -5.69
C THR A 94 15.53 5.09 -5.57
N LEU A 95 15.87 3.82 -5.81
CA LEU A 95 17.23 3.27 -5.71
C LEU A 95 17.61 2.49 -6.98
N GLU A 96 18.77 2.80 -7.57
CA GLU A 96 19.40 2.01 -8.63
C GLU A 96 20.79 1.53 -8.17
N VAL A 97 21.11 0.24 -8.35
CA VAL A 97 22.41 -0.33 -7.98
C VAL A 97 23.28 -0.46 -9.22
N LEU A 98 24.46 0.17 -9.21
CA LEU A 98 25.40 0.18 -10.32
C LEU A 98 26.31 -1.08 -10.31
N PRO A 99 26.90 -1.48 -11.45
CA PRO A 99 27.80 -2.63 -11.54
C PRO A 99 29.04 -2.56 -10.64
N ASN A 100 29.47 -1.35 -10.29
CA ASN A 100 30.58 -1.13 -9.35
C ASN A 100 30.15 -1.31 -7.88
N GLY A 101 28.87 -1.57 -7.61
CA GLY A 101 28.30 -1.73 -6.27
C GLY A 101 27.88 -0.43 -5.59
N ASN A 102 27.99 0.73 -6.26
CA ASN A 102 27.47 2.00 -5.75
C ASN A 102 25.96 2.10 -5.98
N TYR A 103 25.31 2.96 -5.22
CA TYR A 103 23.87 3.20 -5.32
C TYR A 103 23.59 4.61 -5.81
N VAL A 104 22.70 4.75 -6.79
CA VAL A 104 22.09 6.02 -7.17
C VAL A 104 20.74 6.13 -6.48
N ILE A 105 20.55 7.20 -5.71
CA ILE A 105 19.36 7.45 -4.91
C ILE A 105 18.67 8.70 -5.45
N GLY A 106 17.39 8.57 -5.78
CA GLY A 106 16.53 9.67 -6.23
C GLY A 106 15.77 10.33 -5.07
N ASN A 107 15.90 11.65 -4.97
CA ASN A 107 15.25 12.52 -3.98
C ASN A 107 14.14 13.35 -4.66
N CYS A 108 12.99 12.72 -4.88
CA CYS A 108 11.88 13.31 -5.65
C CYS A 108 11.41 14.67 -5.12
N HIS A 109 11.44 14.91 -3.81
CA HIS A 109 10.95 16.13 -3.17
C HIS A 109 12.06 17.01 -2.59
N ALA A 110 13.25 17.00 -3.20
CA ALA A 110 14.35 17.86 -2.79
C ALA A 110 13.89 19.31 -2.65
N GLY A 111 14.14 19.93 -1.48
CA GLY A 111 13.95 21.37 -1.31
C GLY A 111 15.09 22.16 -1.97
N PRO A 112 14.95 23.48 -2.21
CA PRO A 112 16.02 24.29 -2.80
C PRO A 112 17.36 24.11 -2.07
N GLY A 113 18.43 23.82 -2.83
CA GLY A 113 19.77 23.55 -2.29
C GLY A 113 20.01 22.10 -1.83
N ASN A 114 19.03 21.22 -1.98
CA ASN A 114 19.21 19.77 -1.81
C ASN A 114 19.35 19.11 -3.17
N PRO A 115 20.19 18.07 -3.29
CA PRO A 115 20.34 17.37 -4.55
C PRO A 115 19.11 16.54 -4.87
N LEU A 116 18.83 16.45 -6.17
CA LEU A 116 17.76 15.63 -6.74
C LEU A 116 18.16 14.17 -6.83
N LEU A 117 19.44 13.89 -7.08
CA LEU A 117 20.02 12.55 -7.01
C LEU A 117 21.38 12.59 -6.33
N ILE A 118 21.75 11.50 -5.68
CA ILE A 118 23.11 11.26 -5.19
C ILE A 118 23.57 9.85 -5.58
N GLU A 119 24.85 9.70 -5.90
CA GLU A 119 25.50 8.39 -5.94
C GLU A 119 26.28 8.20 -4.63
N VAL A 120 26.13 7.05 -3.99
CA VAL A 120 26.81 6.72 -2.73
C VAL A 120 27.57 5.42 -2.83
N GLU A 121 28.75 5.37 -2.21
CA GLU A 121 29.45 4.12 -1.93
C GLU A 121 28.86 3.56 -0.61
N PRO A 122 28.27 2.37 -0.59
CA PRO A 122 27.41 1.94 0.52
C PRO A 122 28.16 1.55 1.80
N LYS A 123 29.45 1.22 1.74
CA LYS A 123 30.23 0.76 2.90
C LYS A 123 30.70 1.93 3.76
N SER A 124 31.27 2.94 3.10
CA SER A 124 31.77 4.18 3.65
C SER A 124 30.68 5.25 3.79
N LYS A 125 29.55 5.08 3.09
CA LYS A 125 28.44 6.06 3.00
C LYS A 125 28.87 7.40 2.42
N ARG A 126 29.95 7.42 1.64
CA ARG A 126 30.45 8.62 1.00
C ARG A 126 29.63 8.93 -0.25
N VAL A 127 29.25 10.19 -0.40
CA VAL A 127 28.66 10.70 -1.65
C VAL A 127 29.75 10.80 -2.71
N MET A 128 29.60 10.03 -3.79
CA MET A 128 30.55 9.92 -4.90
C MET A 128 30.18 10.90 -6.01
N TRP A 129 28.88 11.18 -6.18
CA TRP A 129 28.36 12.11 -7.16
C TRP A 129 27.04 12.72 -6.69
N THR A 130 26.73 13.90 -7.22
CA THR A 130 25.55 14.67 -6.87
C THR A 130 24.94 15.29 -8.13
N PHE A 131 23.63 15.10 -8.32
CA PHE A 131 22.82 15.85 -9.27
C PHE A 131 22.06 16.95 -8.58
N ASP A 132 22.55 18.18 -8.68
CA ASP A 132 21.90 19.36 -8.10
C ASP A 132 21.40 20.28 -9.22
N GLN A 133 20.20 19.98 -9.71
CA GLN A 133 19.52 20.75 -10.77
C GLN A 133 18.10 21.13 -10.36
N HIS A 134 17.88 21.40 -9.06
CA HIS A 134 16.56 21.80 -8.56
C HIS A 134 16.02 23.05 -9.29
N ALA A 135 16.89 23.99 -9.68
CA ALA A 135 16.48 25.18 -10.44
C ALA A 135 15.86 24.85 -11.81
N VAL A 136 16.22 23.70 -12.39
CA VAL A 136 15.73 23.26 -13.71
C VAL A 136 14.53 22.33 -13.56
N PHE A 137 14.59 21.37 -12.64
CA PHE A 137 13.61 20.28 -12.55
C PHE A 137 12.62 20.41 -11.37
N GLY A 138 12.86 21.34 -10.44
CA GLY A 138 12.02 21.53 -9.26
C GLY A 138 12.01 20.30 -8.34
N ASN A 139 10.89 20.11 -7.64
CA ASN A 139 10.72 19.13 -6.57
C ASN A 139 9.78 17.96 -6.95
N ASN A 140 9.75 17.61 -8.24
CA ASN A 140 8.91 16.55 -8.80
C ASN A 140 9.70 15.57 -9.69
N VAL A 141 10.97 15.30 -9.34
CA VAL A 141 11.82 14.34 -10.07
C VAL A 141 11.52 12.93 -9.58
N SER A 142 10.35 12.43 -9.96
CA SER A 142 9.82 11.14 -9.52
C SER A 142 10.50 9.92 -10.15
N ASN A 143 11.31 10.13 -11.19
CA ASN A 143 11.99 9.08 -11.92
C ASN A 143 13.32 9.56 -12.49
N SER A 144 14.25 8.62 -12.58
CA SER A 144 15.56 8.77 -13.19
C SER A 144 16.02 7.40 -13.68
N LEU A 145 16.75 7.37 -14.80
CA LEU A 145 17.34 6.16 -15.35
C LEU A 145 18.77 6.47 -15.77
N ILE A 146 19.72 5.65 -15.34
CA ILE A 146 21.10 5.74 -15.83
C ILE A 146 21.20 5.03 -17.19
N LEU A 147 21.56 5.79 -18.22
CA LEU A 147 21.53 5.30 -19.61
C LEU A 147 22.80 4.55 -20.03
N ASP A 148 23.93 4.83 -19.39
CA ASP A 148 25.26 4.38 -19.81
C ASP A 148 25.88 3.35 -18.86
N VAL A 149 25.06 2.47 -18.31
CA VAL A 149 25.54 1.36 -17.47
C VAL A 149 26.02 0.21 -18.37
N PRO A 150 27.29 -0.21 -18.30
CA PRO A 150 27.79 -1.35 -19.07
C PRO A 150 27.00 -2.64 -18.76
N GLY A 151 26.39 -3.23 -19.79
CA GLY A 151 25.57 -4.44 -19.66
C GLY A 151 24.07 -4.18 -19.45
N SER A 152 23.64 -2.93 -19.31
CA SER A 152 22.22 -2.58 -19.28
C SER A 152 21.62 -2.64 -20.69
N VAL A 153 20.46 -3.30 -20.82
CA VAL A 153 19.79 -3.49 -22.11
C VAL A 153 19.25 -2.14 -22.60
N ARG A 154 19.68 -1.73 -23.80
CA ARG A 154 19.19 -0.55 -24.52
C ARG A 154 17.81 -0.77 -25.13
#